data_AF-B9SSA3-F1
#
_entry.id   AF-B9SSA3-F1
#
_cell.length_a   1.000
_cell.length_b   1.000
_cell.length_c   1.000
_cell.angle_alpha   90.00
_cell.angle_beta   90.00
_cell.angle_gamma   90.00
#
_symmetry.space_group_name_H-M   'P 1'
#
loop_
_entity.id
_entity.type
_entity.pdbx_description
1 polymer ?
#
loop_
_entity_poly.entity_id
_entity_poly.type
_entity_poly.pdbx_seq_one_letter_code
_entity_poly.pdbx_strand_id
1 'polypeptide(L)'
;MKAWESICNCDISSAILLIPAERTFLLKPVRFQGPCKSSPINIQVFGDIIATTDTAAYEDRDNKQWLAFFSVNDLDINGNGKIDGQGAIWWQKFDEI
;
A
#
# COMPACT_ATOMS: atom_id res chain seq x y z
N MET A 1 -2.06 -9.02 7.45
CA MET A 1 -1.08 -8.86 6.35
C MET A 1 0.32 -9.17 6.88
N LYS A 2 0.85 -10.38 6.62
CA LYS A 2 2.03 -10.92 7.33
C LYS A 2 3.31 -10.10 7.17
N ALA A 3 3.61 -9.62 5.96
CA ALA A 3 4.82 -8.85 5.70
C ALA A 3 4.85 -7.53 6.49
N TRP A 4 3.72 -6.79 6.49
CA TRP A 4 3.56 -5.59 7.29
C TRP A 4 3.64 -5.86 8.79
N GLU A 5 2.90 -6.87 9.27
CA GLU A 5 2.92 -7.24 10.69
C GLU A 5 4.33 -7.60 11.15
N SER A 6 5.11 -8.27 10.31
CA SER A 6 6.50 -8.63 10.59
C SER A 6 7.38 -7.39 10.79
N ILE A 7 7.34 -6.42 9.86
CA ILE A 7 8.20 -5.25 9.95
C ILE A 7 7.72 -4.24 11.00
N CYS A 8 6.41 -4.12 11.20
CA CYS A 8 5.81 -3.14 12.11
C CYS A 8 5.94 -3.57 13.58
N ASN A 9 5.83 -4.88 13.87
CA ASN A 9 5.95 -5.41 15.23
C ASN A 9 7.38 -5.80 15.64
N CYS A 10 8.34 -5.71 14.71
CA CYS A 10 9.74 -5.87 15.03
C CYS A 10 10.22 -4.66 15.85
N ASP A 11 11.09 -4.88 16.83
CA ASP A 11 11.68 -3.82 17.64
C ASP A 11 13.12 -3.59 17.19
N ILE A 12 13.27 -2.91 16.05
CA ILE A 12 14.55 -2.59 15.42
C ILE A 12 14.58 -1.12 15.02
N SER A 13 15.79 -0.57 14.93
CA SER A 13 16.03 0.85 14.66
C SER A 13 15.71 1.30 13.22
N SER A 14 15.35 0.37 12.33
CA SER A 14 14.91 0.64 10.97
C SER A 14 14.43 -0.67 10.35
N ALA A 15 13.20 -0.71 9.84
CA ALA A 15 12.66 -1.88 9.15
C ALA A 15 12.45 -1.62 7.66
N ILE A 16 12.66 -2.64 6.82
CA ILE A 16 12.51 -2.56 5.37
C ILE A 16 11.43 -3.53 4.90
N LEU A 17 10.43 -3.00 4.18
CA LEU A 17 9.51 -3.79 3.36
C LEU A 17 9.93 -3.67 1.90
N LEU A 18 10.48 -4.75 1.35
CA LEU A 18 10.95 -4.80 -0.03
C LEU A 18 9.82 -5.29 -0.96
N ILE A 19 9.51 -4.50 -1.97
CA ILE A 19 8.74 -4.91 -3.15
C ILE A 19 9.75 -5.19 -4.26
N PRO A 20 10.08 -6.47 -4.51
CA PRO A 20 11.21 -6.83 -5.38
C PRO A 20 10.97 -6.48 -6.84
N ALA A 21 12.04 -6.14 -7.56
CA ALA A 21 12.02 -5.95 -9.01
C ALA A 21 11.45 -7.17 -9.74
N GLU A 22 10.89 -6.93 -10.93
CA GLU A 22 10.30 -7.96 -11.79
C GLU A 22 9.08 -8.70 -11.20
N ARG A 23 8.54 -8.22 -10.08
CA ARG A 23 7.33 -8.75 -9.45
C ARG A 23 6.21 -7.72 -9.47
N THR A 24 5.00 -8.22 -9.63
CA THR A 24 3.77 -7.44 -9.57
C THR A 24 2.88 -7.94 -8.45
N PHE A 25 2.45 -7.02 -7.58
CA PHE A 25 1.56 -7.30 -6.45
C PHE A 25 0.23 -6.59 -6.68
N LEU A 26 -0.83 -7.37 -6.90
CA LEU A 26 -2.20 -6.86 -7.00
C LEU A 26 -2.78 -6.68 -5.60
N LEU A 27 -3.15 -5.45 -5.25
CA LEU A 27 -3.71 -5.11 -3.94
C LEU A 27 -5.18 -4.71 -4.06
N LYS A 28 -6.02 -5.38 -3.25
CA LYS A 28 -7.32 -4.87 -2.82
C LYS A 28 -7.11 -3.69 -1.83
N PRO A 29 -8.17 -2.93 -1.48
CA PRO A 29 -8.09 -1.93 -0.42
C PRO A 29 -7.38 -2.46 0.82
N VAL A 30 -6.31 -1.77 1.21
CA VAL A 30 -5.43 -2.20 2.28
C VAL A 30 -5.05 -1.02 3.17
N ARG A 31 -5.08 -1.30 4.48
CA ARG A 31 -4.68 -0.39 5.53
C ARG A 31 -3.47 -0.94 6.27
N PHE A 32 -2.34 -0.26 6.12
CA PHE A 32 -1.11 -0.46 6.87
C PHE A 32 -1.20 0.33 8.18
N GLN A 33 -1.52 -0.38 9.26
CA GLN A 33 -1.83 0.20 10.57
C GLN A 33 -0.61 0.15 11.50
N GLY A 34 -0.30 1.29 12.11
CA GLY A 34 0.61 1.40 13.27
C GLY A 34 -0.15 1.56 14.61
N PRO A 35 0.49 2.02 15.69
CA PRO A 35 1.90 2.41 15.76
C PRO A 35 2.82 1.20 15.57
N CYS A 36 3.91 1.40 14.83
CA CYS A 36 4.96 0.39 14.69
C CYS A 36 5.99 0.54 15.80
N LYS A 37 6.57 -0.59 16.23
CA LYS A 37 7.68 -0.61 17.18
C LYS A 37 8.99 -0.21 16.49
N SER A 38 9.16 -0.60 15.23
CA SER A 38 10.25 -0.12 14.39
C SER A 38 10.00 1.30 13.90
N SER A 39 11.03 2.14 13.96
CA SER A 39 11.04 3.48 13.37
C SER A 39 12.47 3.84 12.94
N PRO A 40 12.71 4.23 11.67
CA PRO A 40 11.74 4.42 10.59
C PRO A 40 11.25 3.11 9.97
N ILE A 41 10.10 3.19 9.28
CA ILE A 41 9.61 2.15 8.36
C ILE A 41 9.95 2.57 6.93
N ASN A 42 10.76 1.77 6.23
CA ASN A 42 11.16 2.01 4.85
C ASN A 42 10.46 1.03 3.92
N ILE A 43 9.70 1.52 2.96
CA ILE A 43 9.10 0.71 1.89
C ILE A 43 9.89 0.94 0.62
N GLN A 44 10.60 -0.09 0.16
CA GLN A 44 11.44 -0.04 -1.03
C GLN A 44 10.69 -0.66 -2.21
N VAL A 45 10.23 0.17 -3.13
CA VAL A 45 9.45 -0.22 -4.30
C VAL A 45 10.34 -0.34 -5.52
N PHE A 46 10.80 -1.56 -5.81
CA PHE A 46 11.54 -1.89 -7.04
C PHE A 46 10.68 -2.65 -8.06
N GLY A 47 9.61 -3.30 -7.61
CA GLY A 47 8.59 -3.94 -8.46
C GLY A 47 7.36 -3.07 -8.67
N ASP A 48 6.26 -3.72 -9.06
CA ASP A 48 4.98 -3.10 -9.32
C ASP A 48 3.97 -3.40 -8.20
N ILE A 49 3.28 -2.37 -7.72
CA ILE A 49 2.09 -2.46 -6.89
C ILE A 49 0.91 -1.97 -7.73
N ILE A 50 -0.11 -2.79 -7.92
CA ILE A 50 -1.24 -2.46 -8.80
C ILE A 50 -2.56 -2.58 -8.03
N ALA A 51 -3.45 -1.61 -8.19
CA ALA A 51 -4.79 -1.65 -7.59
C ALA A 51 -5.68 -2.68 -8.25
N THR A 52 -6.59 -3.30 -7.50
CA THR A 52 -7.67 -4.08 -8.13
C THR A 52 -8.65 -3.17 -8.86
N THR A 53 -9.08 -3.58 -10.06
CA THR A 53 -10.17 -2.94 -10.82
C THR A 53 -11.56 -3.45 -10.42
N ASP A 54 -11.62 -4.46 -9.55
CA ASP A 54 -12.86 -4.97 -8.99
C ASP A 54 -13.44 -3.95 -7.99
N THR A 55 -14.44 -3.16 -8.43
CA THR A 55 -15.07 -2.14 -7.58
C THR A 55 -15.80 -2.73 -6.38
N ALA A 56 -16.23 -4.00 -6.44
CA ALA A 56 -16.89 -4.66 -5.31
C ALA A 56 -15.92 -4.84 -4.12
N ALA A 57 -14.60 -4.87 -4.38
CA ALA A 57 -13.59 -4.91 -3.33
C ALA A 57 -13.54 -3.63 -2.47
N TYR A 58 -14.21 -2.55 -2.87
CA TYR A 58 -14.24 -1.24 -2.21
C TYR A 58 -15.61 -0.91 -1.57
N GLU A 59 -16.55 -1.84 -1.55
CA GLU A 59 -17.93 -1.61 -1.08
C GLU A 59 -18.05 -1.51 0.45
N ASP A 60 -17.02 -1.90 1.20
CA ASP A 60 -16.97 -1.70 2.63
C ASP A 60 -16.91 -0.19 2.94
N ARG A 61 -17.86 0.29 3.77
CA ARG A 61 -18.09 1.74 3.99
C ARG A 61 -16.86 2.46 4.53
N ASP A 62 -15.99 1.74 5.22
CA ASP A 62 -14.77 2.26 5.84
C ASP A 62 -13.53 2.12 4.92
N ASN A 63 -13.66 1.52 3.72
CA ASN A 63 -12.54 1.11 2.89
C ASN A 63 -12.56 1.74 1.48
N LYS A 64 -12.83 3.05 1.43
CA LYS A 64 -12.76 3.86 0.19
C LYS A 64 -11.33 4.18 -0.26
N GLN A 65 -10.34 3.86 0.56
CA GLN A 65 -8.93 4.12 0.28
C GLN A 65 -8.28 2.84 -0.24
N TRP A 66 -7.61 2.92 -1.40
CA TRP A 66 -6.91 1.77 -1.95
C TRP A 66 -5.69 1.37 -1.12
N LEU A 67 -4.81 2.34 -0.85
CA LEU A 67 -3.54 2.14 -0.16
C LEU A 67 -3.39 3.19 0.94
N ALA A 68 -3.65 2.80 2.19
CA ALA A 68 -3.65 3.72 3.33
C ALA A 68 -2.61 3.33 4.37
N PHE A 69 -1.87 4.32 4.87
CA PHE A 69 -0.99 4.20 6.03
C PHE A 69 -1.57 5.02 7.18
N PHE A 70 -1.78 4.39 8.34
CA PHE A 70 -2.44 5.04 9.47
C PHE A 70 -1.62 4.91 10.76
N SER A 71 -1.37 6.05 11.42
CA SER A 71 -0.57 6.13 12.65
C SER A 71 0.81 5.46 12.53
N VAL A 72 1.46 5.64 11.37
CA VAL A 72 2.84 5.19 11.14
C VAL A 72 3.75 6.40 11.27
N ASN A 73 4.74 6.32 12.15
CA ASN A 73 5.76 7.35 12.32
C ASN A 73 6.94 7.07 11.39
N ASP A 74 7.63 8.13 10.94
CA ASP A 74 8.84 8.06 10.10
C ASP A 74 8.73 7.05 8.95
N LEU A 75 7.66 7.17 8.16
CA LEU A 75 7.43 6.37 6.97
C LEU A 75 8.18 6.96 5.78
N ASP A 76 9.07 6.19 5.18
CA ASP A 76 9.75 6.51 3.93
C ASP A 76 9.34 5.50 2.84
N ILE A 77 8.95 6.01 1.66
CA ILE A 77 8.60 5.20 0.50
C ILE A 77 9.47 5.65 -0.66
N ASN A 78 10.34 4.77 -1.14
CA ASN A 78 11.31 5.08 -2.18
C ASN A 78 11.49 3.92 -3.15
N GLY A 79 12.26 4.13 -4.22
CA GLY A 79 12.56 3.14 -5.24
C GLY A 79 12.25 3.63 -6.65
N ASN A 80 12.49 2.78 -7.65
CA ASN A 80 12.28 3.07 -9.08
C ASN A 80 11.23 2.17 -9.75
N GLY A 81 10.48 1.40 -8.95
CA GLY A 81 9.33 0.62 -9.39
C GLY A 81 8.09 1.49 -9.59
N LYS A 82 6.91 0.85 -9.62
CA LYS A 82 5.65 1.51 -9.96
C LYS A 82 4.57 1.26 -8.91
N ILE A 83 3.82 2.31 -8.58
CA ILE A 83 2.56 2.22 -7.84
C ILE A 83 1.45 2.67 -8.79
N ASP A 84 0.65 1.72 -9.27
CA ASP A 84 -0.38 1.92 -10.28
C ASP A 84 -1.78 1.80 -9.67
N GLY A 85 -2.47 2.92 -9.51
CA GLY A 85 -3.81 2.98 -8.92
C GLY A 85 -4.95 2.49 -9.82
N GLN A 86 -4.69 2.14 -11.09
CA GLN A 86 -5.70 1.77 -12.09
C GLN A 86 -6.94 2.70 -12.07
N GLY A 87 -6.71 4.02 -12.03
CA GLY A 87 -7.75 5.02 -11.76
C GLY A 87 -8.87 5.16 -12.81
N ALA A 88 -8.67 4.65 -14.02
CA ALA A 88 -9.60 4.83 -15.14
C ALA A 88 -11.03 4.35 -14.83
N ILE A 89 -11.18 3.26 -14.09
CA ILE A 89 -12.50 2.72 -13.68
C ILE A 89 -13.29 3.66 -12.77
N TRP A 90 -12.59 4.58 -12.09
CA TRP A 90 -13.20 5.57 -11.20
C TRP A 90 -13.54 6.85 -11.96
N TRP A 91 -12.69 7.30 -12.89
CA TRP A 91 -12.92 8.51 -13.67
C TRP A 91 -14.07 8.34 -14.68
N GLN A 92 -14.17 7.18 -15.34
CA GLN A 92 -15.23 6.90 -16.32
C GLN A 92 -16.65 6.95 -15.71
N LYS A 93 -16.79 6.81 -14.38
CA LYS A 93 -18.08 7.00 -13.69
C LYS A 93 -18.55 8.46 -13.61
N PHE A 94 -17.70 9.43 -13.94
CA PHE A 94 -17.98 10.87 -13.80
C PHE A 94 -17.92 11.66 -15.12
N ASP A 95 -17.58 11.03 -16.25
CA ASP A 95 -17.51 11.67 -17.58
C ASP A 95 -18.86 11.70 -18.34
N GLU A 96 -19.96 11.25 -17.71
CA GLU A 96 -21.34 11.32 -18.26
C GLU A 96 -22.19 12.47 -17.67
N ILE A 97 -21.56 13.54 -17.13
CA ILE A 97 -22.27 14.73 -16.62
C ILE A 97 -22.07 15.94 -17.54
#